data_AF-A0A7Y1V8K5-F1
#
_entry.id   AF-A0A7Y1V8K5-F1
#
_cell.length_a   1.000
_cell.length_b   1.000
_cell.length_c   1.000
_cell.angle_alpha   90.00
_cell.angle_beta   90.00
_cell.angle_gamma   90.00
#
_symmetry.space_group_name_H-M   'P 1'
#
loop_
_entity.id
_entity.type
_entity.pdbx_description
1 polymer ?
#
loop_
_entity_poly.entity_id
_entity_poly.type
_entity_poly.pdbx_seq_one_letter_code
_entity_poly.pdbx_strand_id
1 'polypeptide(L)'
;AYDTTLGLYGQPNSLVSFEVYELDEDFSRSVNYYSSHDTKVYPNPVGEVNDIVPNFRDTVSVVEPQVIRTDTVSYQPHLRIRIDALGGKLLSLRQEDFASVAIFLEKFKGLSLRPKSSCEGMVFFDMYTGLTRINLYYTQRDTARLMQFPVLSNSNVVFNTYENDLTGSPAESAIQNSTGSDSLLFIQSMQGPDILLELENLDSLSGSTINFAELVLNLAVPLLDDTLIYPPIEQLIIQELLDDGARVDVLDLQRVGGNDIPTFFGGDFELDDESGLAGYRFTITEHLQSVLAGSSTKKMIISNLYKGAQPSRSILYGKSANALSAKLKVTYSNIN
;
A
#
# COMPACT_ATOMS: atom_id res chain seq x y z
N ALA A 1 -8.29 -6.17 13.21
CA ALA A 1 -9.40 -5.20 13.23
C ALA A 1 -9.44 -4.47 11.89
N TYR A 2 -10.45 -3.65 11.57
CA TYR A 2 -10.27 -2.72 10.46
C TYR A 2 -9.22 -1.67 10.84
N ASP A 3 -8.38 -1.26 9.89
CA ASP A 3 -7.50 -0.10 10.09
C ASP A 3 -8.34 1.16 9.93
N THR A 4 -8.58 1.87 11.03
CA THR A 4 -9.41 3.09 11.03
C THR A 4 -8.62 4.35 10.65
N THR A 5 -7.30 4.26 10.50
CA THR A 5 -6.46 5.37 10.04
C THR A 5 -6.39 5.40 8.51
N LEU A 6 -6.19 4.24 7.87
CA LEU A 6 -6.20 4.10 6.41
C LEU A 6 -7.60 3.87 5.83
N GLY A 7 -8.48 3.18 6.56
CA GLY A 7 -9.89 3.01 6.20
C GLY A 7 -10.12 2.15 4.96
N LEU A 8 -10.61 2.78 3.89
CA LEU A 8 -10.96 2.18 2.59
C LEU A 8 -10.33 3.03 1.48
N TYR A 9 -9.75 2.38 0.48
CA TYR A 9 -9.37 3.02 -0.78
C TYR A 9 -10.34 2.57 -1.88
N GLY A 10 -10.97 3.47 -2.62
CA GLY A 10 -11.96 3.14 -3.64
C GLY A 10 -13.41 3.35 -3.18
N GLN A 11 -14.35 2.74 -3.91
CA GLN A 11 -15.78 2.95 -3.80
C GLN A 11 -16.34 2.66 -2.40
N PRO A 12 -16.83 3.69 -1.68
CA PRO A 12 -17.53 3.51 -0.42
C PRO A 12 -18.76 2.61 -0.58
N ASN A 13 -19.07 1.82 0.44
CA ASN A 13 -20.22 0.91 0.46
C ASN A 13 -20.18 -0.23 -0.56
N SER A 14 -19.02 -0.47 -1.20
CA SER A 14 -18.82 -1.66 -2.02
C SER A 14 -19.03 -2.93 -1.20
N LEU A 15 -19.75 -3.87 -1.79
CA LEU A 15 -19.87 -5.22 -1.24
C LEU A 15 -18.55 -5.95 -1.42
N VAL A 16 -18.02 -6.47 -0.33
CA VAL A 16 -16.82 -7.30 -0.33
C VAL A 16 -17.13 -8.68 0.22
N SER A 17 -16.50 -9.68 -0.37
CA SER A 17 -16.62 -11.07 0.04
C SER A 17 -15.21 -11.62 0.29
N PHE A 18 -15.05 -12.40 1.35
CA PHE A 18 -13.78 -13.02 1.70
C PHE A 18 -13.93 -14.51 1.98
N GLU A 19 -12.89 -15.24 1.65
CA GLU A 19 -12.70 -16.64 2.01
C GLU A 19 -11.47 -16.79 2.89
N VAL A 20 -11.52 -17.76 3.78
CA VAL A 20 -10.42 -18.12 4.68
C VAL A 20 -9.96 -19.51 4.31
N TYR A 21 -8.68 -19.66 4.11
CA TYR A 21 -8.03 -20.93 3.82
C TYR A 21 -7.03 -21.28 4.93
N GLU A 22 -6.87 -22.57 5.19
CA GLU A 22 -5.77 -23.05 6.05
C GLU A 22 -4.47 -23.13 5.24
N LEU A 23 -3.36 -22.66 5.82
CA LEU A 23 -2.02 -22.72 5.21
C LEU A 23 -1.48 -24.15 5.19
N ASP A 24 -0.85 -24.55 4.08
CA ASP A 24 -0.19 -25.86 3.90
C ASP A 24 1.35 -25.75 3.89
N GLU A 25 1.90 -24.54 4.06
CA GLU A 25 3.34 -24.30 4.19
C GLU A 25 3.70 -23.59 5.50
N ASP A 26 4.96 -23.76 5.90
CA ASP A 26 5.50 -23.22 7.15
C ASP A 26 6.15 -21.85 6.91
N PHE A 27 5.93 -20.93 7.85
CA PHE A 27 6.48 -19.58 7.80
C PHE A 27 7.46 -19.33 8.95
N SER A 28 8.59 -18.69 8.65
CA SER A 28 9.63 -18.34 9.63
C SER A 28 9.84 -16.85 9.70
N ARG A 29 9.95 -16.32 10.92
CA ARG A 29 10.26 -14.90 11.17
C ARG A 29 11.68 -14.49 10.75
N SER A 30 12.55 -15.46 10.45
CA SER A 30 13.90 -15.20 9.94
C SER A 30 13.94 -15.02 8.42
N VAL A 31 12.80 -15.11 7.74
CA VAL A 31 12.68 -15.04 6.28
C VAL A 31 11.89 -13.79 5.90
N ASN A 32 12.36 -13.12 4.85
CA ASN A 32 11.62 -12.02 4.22
C ASN A 32 10.65 -12.60 3.19
N TYR A 33 9.36 -12.31 3.36
CA TYR A 33 8.31 -12.67 2.42
C TYR A 33 7.92 -11.44 1.60
N TYR A 34 7.99 -11.57 0.27
CA TYR A 34 7.62 -10.51 -0.65
C TYR A 34 6.15 -10.65 -1.07
N SER A 35 5.56 -9.57 -1.58
CA SER A 35 4.15 -9.55 -2.00
C SER A 35 3.85 -10.47 -3.18
N SER A 36 4.88 -10.93 -3.90
CA SER A 36 4.79 -11.92 -4.98
C SER A 36 4.90 -13.38 -4.52
N HIS A 37 4.96 -13.65 -3.21
CA HIS A 37 5.04 -15.01 -2.67
C HIS A 37 3.75 -15.79 -2.97
N ASP A 38 3.87 -16.92 -3.66
CA ASP A 38 2.74 -17.82 -3.91
C ASP A 38 2.48 -18.69 -2.68
N THR A 39 1.41 -18.37 -1.96
CA THR A 39 1.10 -19.01 -0.67
C THR A 39 0.35 -20.32 -0.86
N LYS A 40 0.90 -21.42 -0.34
CA LYS A 40 0.27 -22.75 -0.36
C LYS A 40 -0.81 -22.88 0.71
N VAL A 41 -1.98 -23.29 0.26
CA VAL A 41 -3.15 -23.52 1.12
C VAL A 41 -3.80 -24.86 0.83
N TYR A 42 -4.53 -25.40 1.80
CA TYR A 42 -5.46 -26.49 1.54
C TYR A 42 -6.56 -26.01 0.57
N PRO A 43 -7.01 -26.85 -0.38
CA PRO A 43 -7.86 -26.40 -1.49
C PRO A 43 -9.28 -25.98 -1.09
N ASN A 44 -9.76 -26.41 0.08
CA ASN A 44 -11.11 -26.09 0.53
C ASN A 44 -11.08 -24.91 1.51
N PRO A 45 -11.89 -23.87 1.31
CA PRO A 45 -12.00 -22.79 2.29
C PRO A 45 -12.56 -23.34 3.61
N VAL A 46 -12.00 -22.86 4.72
CA VAL A 46 -12.42 -23.22 6.08
C VAL A 46 -13.49 -22.28 6.63
N GLY A 47 -13.73 -21.16 5.95
CA GLY A 47 -14.79 -20.21 6.26
C GLY A 47 -14.91 -19.13 5.18
N GLU A 48 -16.04 -18.44 5.18
CA GLU A 48 -16.33 -17.36 4.23
C GLU A 48 -17.29 -16.33 4.82
N VAL A 49 -17.28 -15.15 4.22
CA VAL A 49 -18.24 -14.08 4.44
C VAL A 49 -18.55 -13.46 3.09
N ASN A 50 -19.83 -13.25 2.78
CA ASN A 50 -20.27 -12.77 1.48
C ASN A 50 -21.00 -11.43 1.64
N ASP A 51 -20.83 -10.57 0.64
CA ASP A 51 -21.62 -9.34 0.42
C ASP A 51 -21.73 -8.45 1.67
N ILE A 52 -20.61 -8.22 2.35
CA ILE A 52 -20.55 -7.29 3.48
C ILE A 52 -20.14 -5.90 3.01
N VAL A 53 -20.68 -4.88 3.68
CA VAL A 53 -20.17 -3.52 3.60
C VAL A 53 -19.24 -3.30 4.80
N PRO A 54 -17.93 -3.05 4.58
CA PRO A 54 -17.01 -2.75 5.67
C PRO A 54 -17.46 -1.49 6.42
N ASN A 55 -17.61 -1.59 7.73
CA ASN A 55 -17.95 -0.47 8.59
C ASN A 55 -16.74 -0.14 9.46
N PHE A 56 -16.18 1.05 9.28
CA PHE A 56 -14.97 1.53 9.96
C PHE A 56 -15.29 2.42 11.17
N ARG A 57 -16.56 2.64 11.48
CA ARG A 57 -17.01 3.61 12.50
C ARG A 57 -17.74 2.95 13.65
N ASP A 58 -18.68 2.05 13.33
CA ASP A 58 -19.57 1.50 14.36
C ASP A 58 -18.94 0.32 15.10
N THR A 59 -19.19 0.28 16.41
CA THR A 59 -18.76 -0.83 17.24
C THR A 59 -19.49 -2.13 16.89
N VAL A 60 -18.82 -3.26 17.11
CA VAL A 60 -19.38 -4.60 16.93
C VAL A 60 -19.71 -5.19 18.31
N SER A 61 -20.99 -5.49 18.54
CA SER A 61 -21.45 -6.19 19.75
C SER A 61 -21.34 -7.70 19.58
N VAL A 62 -20.69 -8.36 20.54
CA VAL A 62 -20.46 -9.82 20.52
C VAL A 62 -20.89 -10.43 21.85
N VAL A 63 -21.71 -11.48 21.79
CA VAL A 63 -22.05 -12.28 22.97
C VAL A 63 -20.95 -13.30 23.21
N GLU A 64 -20.26 -13.20 24.35
CA GLU A 64 -19.14 -14.10 24.69
C GLU A 64 -19.34 -14.76 26.07
N PRO A 65 -18.93 -16.03 26.24
CA PRO A 65 -18.87 -16.67 27.55
C PRO A 65 -17.85 -15.96 28.44
N GLN A 66 -18.31 -15.49 29.60
CA GLN A 66 -17.49 -15.02 30.71
C GLN A 66 -17.40 -16.10 31.79
N VAL A 67 -16.58 -15.86 32.82
CA VAL A 67 -16.30 -16.81 33.91
C VAL A 67 -17.58 -17.42 34.52
N ILE A 68 -18.64 -16.62 34.66
CA ILE A 68 -19.88 -17.00 35.37
C ILE A 68 -21.17 -16.82 34.57
N ARG A 69 -21.13 -16.16 33.40
CA ARG A 69 -22.31 -15.91 32.54
C ARG A 69 -21.88 -15.61 31.11
N THR A 70 -22.79 -15.64 30.15
CA THR A 70 -22.59 -14.97 28.86
C THR A 70 -22.89 -13.49 29.01
N ASP A 71 -22.06 -12.63 28.42
CA ASP A 71 -22.28 -11.19 28.40
C ASP A 71 -22.08 -10.63 27.00
N THR A 72 -22.67 -9.47 26.72
CA THR A 72 -22.48 -8.76 25.46
C THR A 72 -21.33 -7.77 25.62
N VAL A 73 -20.25 -7.98 24.87
CA VAL A 73 -19.08 -7.11 24.84
C VAL A 73 -19.09 -6.29 23.56
N SER A 74 -18.81 -4.99 23.67
CA SER A 74 -18.67 -4.10 22.52
C SER A 74 -17.19 -3.98 22.16
N TYR A 75 -16.88 -4.14 20.87
CA TYR A 75 -15.54 -4.04 20.30
C TYR A 75 -15.47 -2.94 19.24
N GLN A 76 -14.26 -2.41 19.01
CA GLN A 76 -14.01 -1.55 17.85
C GLN A 76 -14.37 -2.25 16.52
N PRO A 77 -14.58 -1.50 15.43
CA PRO A 77 -14.97 -2.08 14.16
C PRO A 77 -13.99 -3.14 13.66
N HIS A 78 -14.50 -4.33 13.32
CA HIS A 78 -13.68 -5.44 12.84
C HIS A 78 -14.51 -6.45 12.03
N LEU A 79 -13.80 -7.22 11.21
CA LEU A 79 -14.37 -8.34 10.47
C LEU A 79 -14.43 -9.60 11.32
N ARG A 80 -15.56 -10.32 11.28
CA ARG A 80 -15.73 -11.64 11.90
C ARG A 80 -16.15 -12.64 10.83
N ILE A 81 -15.37 -13.70 10.67
CA ILE A 81 -15.64 -14.79 9.73
C ILE A 81 -15.78 -16.08 10.54
N ARG A 82 -16.85 -16.84 10.29
CA ARG A 82 -17.03 -18.16 10.91
C ARG A 82 -16.15 -19.19 10.19
N ILE A 83 -15.39 -19.96 10.95
CA ILE A 83 -14.45 -20.97 10.45
C ILE A 83 -14.70 -22.35 11.09
N ASP A 84 -15.96 -22.79 11.07
CA ASP A 84 -16.41 -23.98 11.83
C ASP A 84 -15.69 -25.27 11.41
N ALA A 85 -15.21 -25.33 10.17
CA ALA A 85 -14.47 -26.48 9.63
C ALA A 85 -13.20 -26.82 10.45
N LEU A 86 -12.60 -25.83 11.12
CA LEU A 86 -11.42 -26.01 11.96
C LEU A 86 -11.74 -26.39 13.41
N GLY A 87 -13.00 -26.30 13.85
CA GLY A 87 -13.38 -26.48 15.24
C GLY A 87 -12.97 -27.85 15.79
N GLY A 88 -13.25 -28.92 15.04
CA GLY A 88 -12.87 -30.29 15.43
C GLY A 88 -11.35 -30.48 15.51
N LYS A 89 -10.60 -29.89 14.57
CA LYS A 89 -9.14 -29.93 14.56
C LYS A 89 -8.56 -29.24 15.80
N LEU A 90 -9.01 -28.02 16.10
CA LEU A 90 -8.53 -27.26 17.26
C LEU A 90 -8.92 -27.92 18.59
N LEU A 91 -10.10 -28.53 18.69
CA LEU A 91 -10.54 -29.25 19.90
C LEU A 91 -9.80 -30.59 20.10
N SER A 92 -9.21 -31.15 19.04
CA SER A 92 -8.44 -32.40 19.12
C SER A 92 -7.02 -32.22 19.63
N LEU A 93 -6.54 -30.98 19.72
CA LEU A 93 -5.21 -30.65 20.23
C LEU A 93 -5.09 -31.01 21.71
N ARG A 94 -3.94 -31.53 22.08
CA ARG A 94 -3.63 -31.97 23.45
C ARG A 94 -2.72 -30.97 24.14
N GLN A 95 -2.57 -31.09 25.46
CA GLN A 95 -1.80 -30.14 26.26
C GLN A 95 -0.36 -29.97 25.75
N GLU A 96 0.25 -31.06 25.28
CA GLU A 96 1.59 -31.04 24.67
C GLU A 96 1.68 -30.18 23.40
N ASP A 97 0.60 -30.08 22.62
CA ASP A 97 0.55 -29.28 21.38
C ASP A 97 0.60 -27.76 21.68
N PHE A 98 0.30 -27.37 22.93
CA PHE A 98 0.34 -25.98 23.40
C PHE A 98 1.63 -25.64 24.17
N ALA A 99 2.61 -26.56 24.21
CA ALA A 99 3.84 -26.34 24.97
C ALA A 99 4.70 -25.19 24.42
N SER A 100 4.59 -24.87 23.12
CA SER A 100 5.20 -23.68 22.52
C SER A 100 4.48 -23.27 21.22
N VAL A 101 4.72 -22.05 20.74
CA VAL A 101 4.23 -21.58 19.43
C VAL A 101 4.74 -22.47 18.30
N ALA A 102 6.00 -22.89 18.34
CA ALA A 102 6.59 -23.75 17.31
C ALA A 102 5.85 -25.10 17.22
N ILE A 103 5.62 -25.76 18.36
CA ILE A 103 4.88 -27.03 18.41
C ILE A 103 3.44 -26.86 17.92
N PHE A 104 2.79 -25.76 18.30
CA PHE A 104 1.43 -25.47 17.83
C PHE A 104 1.38 -25.27 16.31
N LEU A 105 2.35 -24.53 15.74
CA LEU A 105 2.41 -24.29 14.30
C LEU A 105 2.65 -25.57 13.48
N GLU A 106 3.29 -26.60 14.05
CA GLU A 106 3.37 -27.93 13.42
C GLU A 106 1.99 -28.58 13.22
N LYS A 107 0.99 -28.22 14.05
CA LYS A 107 -0.39 -28.73 13.95
C LYS A 107 -1.28 -27.83 13.13
N PHE A 108 -1.03 -26.52 13.18
CA PHE A 108 -1.84 -25.49 12.55
C PHE A 108 -0.94 -24.35 12.06
N LYS A 109 -0.60 -24.37 10.77
CA LYS A 109 0.40 -23.47 10.18
C LYS A 109 -0.09 -22.01 10.06
N GLY A 110 -1.41 -21.81 10.07
CA GLY A 110 -2.05 -20.50 10.07
C GLY A 110 -3.17 -20.40 9.05
N LEU A 111 -3.56 -19.16 8.74
CA LEU A 111 -4.68 -18.84 7.84
C LEU A 111 -4.25 -17.87 6.75
N SER A 112 -4.86 -18.02 5.57
CA SER A 112 -4.83 -17.06 4.47
C SER A 112 -6.22 -16.48 4.29
N LEU A 113 -6.35 -15.16 4.38
CA LEU A 113 -7.57 -14.42 4.05
C LEU A 113 -7.48 -13.96 2.59
N ARG A 114 -8.46 -14.31 1.75
CA ARG A 114 -8.46 -13.99 0.32
C ARG A 114 -9.76 -13.30 -0.08
N PRO A 115 -9.73 -12.30 -0.98
CA PRO A 115 -10.96 -11.77 -1.57
C PRO A 115 -11.60 -12.86 -2.46
N LYS A 116 -12.92 -12.99 -2.36
CA LYS A 116 -13.73 -13.94 -3.16
C LYS A 116 -14.28 -13.30 -4.43
N SER A 117 -14.52 -11.99 -4.39
CA SER A 117 -15.07 -11.22 -5.50
C SER A 117 -14.22 -10.00 -5.80
N SER A 118 -14.20 -9.58 -7.06
CA SER A 118 -13.72 -8.26 -7.43
C SER A 118 -14.63 -7.20 -6.79
N CYS A 119 -14.04 -6.19 -6.19
CA CYS A 119 -14.74 -5.01 -5.73
C CYS A 119 -13.97 -3.76 -6.17
N GLU A 120 -14.65 -2.63 -6.26
CA GLU A 120 -14.06 -1.36 -6.67
C GLU A 120 -13.34 -0.65 -5.51
N GLY A 121 -12.65 -1.41 -4.65
CA GLY A 121 -11.91 -0.85 -3.53
C GLY A 121 -11.03 -1.85 -2.78
N MET A 122 -10.29 -1.35 -1.80
CA MET A 122 -9.38 -2.09 -0.95
C MET A 122 -9.64 -1.76 0.52
N VAL A 123 -9.82 -2.81 1.32
CA VAL A 123 -10.07 -2.73 2.75
C VAL A 123 -8.78 -2.94 3.51
N PHE A 124 -8.50 -2.06 4.47
CA PHE A 124 -7.32 -2.18 5.31
C PHE A 124 -7.64 -2.84 6.65
N PHE A 125 -6.72 -3.69 7.10
CA PHE A 125 -6.82 -4.38 8.38
C PHE A 125 -5.60 -4.05 9.24
N ASP A 126 -5.85 -3.64 10.47
CA ASP A 126 -4.82 -3.63 11.50
C ASP A 126 -4.68 -5.04 12.07
N MET A 127 -3.58 -5.69 11.69
CA MET A 127 -3.26 -7.06 12.07
C MET A 127 -2.58 -7.17 13.43
N TYR A 128 -2.20 -6.06 14.07
CA TYR A 128 -1.48 -6.03 15.34
C TYR A 128 -2.34 -5.55 16.52
N THR A 129 -3.64 -5.88 16.47
CA THR A 129 -4.60 -5.61 17.54
C THR A 129 -4.95 -6.87 18.30
N GLY A 130 -5.43 -6.75 19.54
CA GLY A 130 -5.99 -7.87 20.31
C GLY A 130 -7.25 -8.51 19.70
N LEU A 131 -7.78 -7.93 18.61
CA LEU A 131 -8.90 -8.48 17.83
C LEU A 131 -8.46 -9.36 16.66
N THR A 132 -7.18 -9.34 16.30
CA THR A 132 -6.64 -10.25 15.28
C THR A 132 -6.36 -11.60 15.95
N ARG A 133 -7.38 -12.46 15.97
CA ARG A 133 -7.36 -13.73 16.70
C ARG A 133 -8.35 -14.74 16.12
N ILE A 134 -8.09 -16.01 16.41
CA ILE A 134 -9.09 -17.07 16.27
C ILE A 134 -9.79 -17.25 17.62
N ASN A 135 -11.12 -17.24 17.60
CA ASN A 135 -11.95 -17.53 18.77
C ASN A 135 -12.61 -18.90 18.60
N LEU A 136 -12.29 -19.83 19.51
CA LEU A 136 -12.93 -21.14 19.61
C LEU A 136 -13.97 -21.11 20.74
N TYR A 137 -15.24 -21.11 20.37
CA TYR A 137 -16.36 -21.25 21.30
C TYR A 137 -16.71 -22.74 21.42
N TYR A 138 -16.76 -23.26 22.66
CA TYR A 138 -17.04 -24.67 22.91
C TYR A 138 -17.77 -24.88 24.23
N THR A 139 -18.34 -26.08 24.43
CA THR A 139 -19.02 -26.45 25.66
C THR A 139 -18.20 -27.49 26.41
N GLN A 140 -18.01 -27.27 27.72
CA GLN A 140 -17.40 -28.25 28.62
C GLN A 140 -18.30 -28.42 29.84
N ARG A 141 -18.81 -29.65 30.03
CA ARG A 141 -19.73 -30.00 31.14
C ARG A 141 -20.88 -28.98 31.26
N ASP A 142 -21.62 -28.80 30.16
CA ASP A 142 -22.77 -27.88 30.03
C ASP A 142 -22.46 -26.40 30.25
N THR A 143 -21.18 -26.02 30.31
CA THR A 143 -20.77 -24.62 30.42
C THR A 143 -20.12 -24.14 29.14
N ALA A 144 -20.59 -23.02 28.61
CA ALA A 144 -19.96 -22.34 27.48
C ALA A 144 -18.56 -21.83 27.87
N ARG A 145 -17.61 -21.98 26.94
CA ARG A 145 -16.21 -21.62 27.08
C ARG A 145 -15.72 -20.94 25.82
N LEU A 146 -14.67 -20.13 25.99
CA LEU A 146 -13.97 -19.44 24.92
C LEU A 146 -12.47 -19.70 25.08
N MET A 147 -11.83 -20.14 24.00
CA MET A 147 -10.38 -20.19 23.86
C MET A 147 -9.96 -19.23 22.74
N GLN A 148 -8.91 -18.46 22.97
CA GLN A 148 -8.45 -17.43 22.04
C GLN A 148 -7.03 -17.74 21.58
N PHE A 149 -6.80 -17.63 20.27
CA PHE A 149 -5.49 -17.76 19.65
C PHE A 149 -5.13 -16.42 19.01
N PRO A 150 -4.44 -15.53 19.73
CA PRO A 150 -4.09 -14.21 19.22
C PRO A 150 -2.96 -14.27 18.19
N VAL A 151 -2.99 -13.34 17.24
CA VAL A 151 -1.84 -13.02 16.39
C VAL A 151 -1.02 -11.94 17.10
N LEU A 152 0.23 -12.26 17.43
CA LEU A 152 1.14 -11.38 18.17
C LEU A 152 2.27 -10.92 17.26
N SER A 153 2.50 -9.60 17.23
CA SER A 153 3.55 -8.96 16.41
C SER A 153 4.95 -9.54 16.62
N ASN A 154 5.23 -10.01 17.83
CA ASN A 154 6.52 -10.54 18.22
C ASN A 154 6.65 -12.07 18.11
N SER A 155 5.64 -12.78 17.60
CA SER A 155 5.62 -14.25 17.61
C SER A 155 5.09 -14.87 16.31
N ASN A 156 4.29 -14.14 15.52
CA ASN A 156 3.70 -14.64 14.28
C ASN A 156 4.33 -13.97 13.05
N VAL A 157 4.26 -14.66 11.92
CA VAL A 157 4.54 -14.08 10.59
C VAL A 157 3.23 -13.53 10.05
N VAL A 158 3.22 -12.26 9.64
CA VAL A 158 2.06 -11.59 9.03
C VAL A 158 2.58 -10.82 7.82
N PHE A 159 2.04 -11.10 6.65
CA PHE A 159 2.38 -10.42 5.41
C PHE A 159 1.18 -10.47 4.46
N ASN A 160 1.18 -9.58 3.46
CA ASN A 160 0.17 -9.53 2.42
C ASN A 160 0.80 -9.85 1.07
N THR A 161 0.04 -10.54 0.23
CA THR A 161 0.36 -10.77 -1.17
C THR A 161 -0.61 -9.99 -2.04
N TYR A 162 -0.16 -9.51 -3.18
CA TYR A 162 -0.99 -8.77 -4.12
C TYR A 162 -0.38 -8.84 -5.53
N GLU A 163 -1.25 -8.71 -6.51
CA GLU A 163 -0.93 -8.70 -7.93
C GLU A 163 -1.65 -7.52 -8.57
N ASN A 164 -0.99 -6.85 -9.53
CA ASN A 164 -1.66 -5.89 -10.40
C ASN A 164 -1.83 -6.48 -11.78
N ASP A 165 -3.08 -6.65 -12.18
CA ASP A 165 -3.42 -6.91 -13.57
C ASP A 165 -3.65 -5.56 -14.29
N LEU A 166 -2.74 -5.23 -15.22
CA LEU A 166 -2.85 -4.04 -16.05
C LEU A 166 -3.54 -4.32 -17.39
N THR A 167 -3.93 -5.56 -17.68
CA THR A 167 -4.46 -5.99 -18.99
C THR A 167 -5.67 -5.13 -19.39
N GLY A 168 -5.60 -4.54 -20.59
CA GLY A 168 -6.63 -3.67 -21.15
C GLY A 168 -6.68 -2.26 -20.56
N SER A 169 -5.77 -1.91 -19.64
CA SER A 169 -5.73 -0.57 -19.03
C SER A 169 -4.96 0.44 -19.90
N PRO A 170 -5.24 1.75 -19.73
CA PRO A 170 -4.41 2.80 -20.33
C PRO A 170 -2.93 2.73 -19.88
N ALA A 171 -2.68 2.27 -18.65
CA ALA A 171 -1.33 2.12 -18.11
C ALA A 171 -0.55 1.01 -18.83
N GLU A 172 -1.17 -0.13 -19.13
CA GLU A 172 -0.55 -1.18 -19.95
C GLU A 172 -0.14 -0.63 -21.32
N SER A 173 -1.06 0.09 -21.97
CA SER A 173 -0.80 0.69 -23.28
C SER A 173 0.38 1.68 -23.25
N ALA A 174 0.49 2.48 -22.17
CA ALA A 174 1.58 3.42 -21.98
C ALA A 174 2.93 2.73 -21.71
N ILE A 175 2.93 1.62 -20.95
CA ILE A 175 4.14 0.84 -20.67
C ILE A 175 4.63 0.10 -21.93
N GLN A 176 3.71 -0.50 -22.70
CA GLN A 176 4.06 -1.26 -23.90
C GLN A 176 4.47 -0.36 -25.08
N ASN A 177 3.89 0.85 -25.18
CA ASN A 177 4.19 1.81 -26.24
C ASN A 177 4.97 3.00 -25.68
N SER A 178 6.22 2.78 -25.25
CA SER A 178 7.11 3.84 -24.74
C SER A 178 7.47 4.92 -25.79
N THR A 179 7.03 4.75 -27.05
CA THR A 179 7.14 5.74 -28.13
C THR A 179 5.80 6.44 -28.44
N GLY A 180 4.74 6.11 -27.70
CA GLY A 180 3.41 6.71 -27.80
C GLY A 180 3.38 8.14 -27.26
N SER A 181 2.20 8.76 -27.28
CA SER A 181 2.01 10.11 -26.74
C SER A 181 2.33 10.12 -25.23
N ASP A 182 3.48 10.68 -24.85
CA ASP A 182 3.86 11.06 -23.48
C ASP A 182 2.96 12.17 -22.90
N SER A 183 1.66 12.15 -23.21
CA SER A 183 0.67 13.10 -22.69
C SER A 183 0.19 12.71 -21.29
N LEU A 184 0.24 11.43 -20.95
CA LEU A 184 -0.16 10.92 -19.64
C LEU A 184 0.94 10.05 -19.05
N LEU A 185 1.14 10.17 -17.73
CA LEU A 185 2.05 9.38 -16.93
C LEU A 185 1.23 8.65 -15.87
N PHE A 186 1.49 7.37 -15.68
CA PHE A 186 0.76 6.53 -14.74
C PHE A 186 1.68 6.11 -13.61
N ILE A 187 1.25 6.33 -12.38
CA ILE A 187 1.95 5.88 -11.19
C ILE A 187 0.97 5.17 -10.28
N GLN A 188 1.37 3.99 -9.81
CA GLN A 188 0.56 3.20 -8.90
C GLN A 188 1.45 2.43 -7.94
N SER A 189 0.95 2.31 -6.73
CA SER A 189 1.62 1.61 -5.65
C SER A 189 1.35 0.09 -5.72
N MET A 190 1.79 -0.67 -4.72
CA MET A 190 1.54 -2.11 -4.60
C MET A 190 1.92 -2.93 -5.84
N GLN A 191 3.19 -2.87 -6.30
CA GLN A 191 3.69 -3.45 -7.58
C GLN A 191 3.21 -2.73 -8.86
N GLY A 192 2.61 -1.55 -8.75
CA GLY A 192 2.22 -0.76 -9.92
C GLY A 192 3.40 -0.03 -10.57
N PRO A 193 3.19 0.61 -11.75
CA PRO A 193 4.21 1.38 -12.44
C PRO A 193 4.78 2.53 -11.61
N ASP A 194 6.07 2.80 -11.85
CA ASP A 194 6.74 4.06 -11.51
C ASP A 194 6.93 4.89 -12.78
N ILE A 195 7.24 6.18 -12.63
CA ILE A 195 7.55 7.05 -13.77
C ILE A 195 9.06 7.13 -13.93
N LEU A 196 9.57 6.84 -15.13
CA LEU A 196 10.94 7.17 -15.54
C LEU A 196 10.94 8.56 -16.18
N LEU A 197 11.75 9.45 -15.64
CA LEU A 197 11.98 10.80 -16.12
C LEU A 197 13.43 10.94 -16.56
N GLU A 198 13.66 11.51 -17.75
CA GLU A 198 15.00 11.84 -18.23
C GLU A 198 15.12 13.34 -18.49
N LEU A 199 16.15 13.96 -17.91
CA LEU A 199 16.47 15.37 -18.12
C LEU A 199 17.21 15.57 -19.44
N GLU A 200 16.48 16.07 -20.46
CA GLU A 200 17.00 16.35 -21.78
C GLU A 200 17.25 17.86 -22.02
N ASN A 201 17.97 18.19 -23.10
CA ASN A 201 18.17 19.56 -23.59
C ASN A 201 18.79 20.54 -22.56
N LEU A 202 19.69 20.03 -21.71
CA LEU A 202 20.34 20.80 -20.65
C LEU A 202 21.49 21.70 -21.15
N ASP A 203 21.84 21.66 -22.44
CA ASP A 203 22.98 22.41 -22.99
C ASP A 203 22.88 23.92 -22.74
N SER A 204 21.66 24.46 -22.70
CA SER A 204 21.40 25.87 -22.40
C SER A 204 21.76 26.29 -20.98
N LEU A 205 21.95 25.33 -20.07
CA LEU A 205 22.33 25.54 -18.67
C LEU A 205 23.82 25.23 -18.44
N SER A 206 24.57 24.84 -19.48
CA SER A 206 25.99 24.51 -19.35
C SER A 206 26.80 25.73 -18.89
N GLY A 207 27.60 25.54 -17.83
CA GLY A 207 28.42 26.60 -17.23
C GLY A 207 27.65 27.55 -16.30
N SER A 208 26.36 27.32 -16.07
CA SER A 208 25.56 28.10 -15.14
C SER A 208 25.58 27.54 -13.71
N THR A 209 25.43 28.42 -12.73
CA THR A 209 25.08 28.03 -11.36
C THR A 209 23.56 27.96 -11.23
N ILE A 210 23.03 26.82 -10.79
CA ILE A 210 21.61 26.63 -10.52
C ILE A 210 21.30 27.21 -9.14
N ASN A 211 20.47 28.25 -9.09
CA ASN A 211 20.03 28.87 -7.84
C ASN A 211 18.78 28.17 -7.29
N PHE A 212 17.90 27.71 -8.18
CA PHE A 212 16.70 26.97 -7.83
C PHE A 212 16.21 26.15 -9.03
N ALA A 213 15.78 24.92 -8.80
CA ALA A 213 15.11 24.09 -9.79
C ALA A 213 13.90 23.37 -9.18
N GLU A 214 12.75 23.52 -9.84
CA GLU A 214 11.48 22.91 -9.44
C GLU A 214 10.93 22.04 -10.59
N LEU A 215 10.72 20.75 -10.32
CA LEU A 215 9.93 19.89 -11.19
C LEU A 215 8.46 20.00 -10.82
N VAL A 216 7.60 20.30 -11.79
CA VAL A 216 6.15 20.43 -11.63
C VAL A 216 5.43 19.38 -12.45
N LEU A 217 4.59 18.58 -11.79
CA LEU A 217 3.73 17.56 -12.41
C LEU A 217 2.27 17.84 -12.06
N ASN A 218 1.42 18.00 -13.08
CA ASN A 218 -0.01 18.27 -12.87
C ASN A 218 -0.82 16.98 -12.99
N LEU A 219 -1.87 16.84 -12.19
CA LEU A 219 -2.81 15.72 -12.23
C LEU A 219 -3.66 15.77 -13.51
N ALA A 220 -3.90 14.61 -14.13
CA ALA A 220 -4.61 14.44 -15.39
C ALA A 220 -5.97 13.73 -15.22
N VAL A 221 -6.83 14.24 -14.34
CA VAL A 221 -8.15 13.68 -14.01
C VAL A 221 -9.15 14.84 -13.87
N PRO A 222 -10.45 14.68 -14.20
CA PRO A 222 -11.44 15.69 -13.86
C PRO A 222 -11.48 15.96 -12.36
N LEU A 223 -11.76 17.22 -12.02
CA LEU A 223 -11.72 17.79 -10.70
C LEU A 223 -12.73 17.12 -9.76
N LEU A 224 -12.21 16.56 -8.66
CA LEU A 224 -12.86 16.25 -7.39
C LEU A 224 -13.61 14.90 -7.26
N ASP A 225 -14.58 14.55 -8.10
CA ASP A 225 -15.45 13.38 -7.80
C ASP A 225 -14.73 12.02 -7.85
N ASP A 226 -13.92 11.75 -8.88
CA ASP A 226 -13.13 10.50 -8.95
C ASP A 226 -12.02 10.48 -7.89
N THR A 227 -11.48 11.65 -7.52
CA THR A 227 -10.42 11.77 -6.51
C THR A 227 -10.94 11.64 -5.08
N LEU A 228 -12.24 11.80 -4.84
CA LEU A 228 -12.85 11.47 -3.54
C LEU A 228 -12.94 9.96 -3.32
N ILE A 229 -13.09 9.20 -4.40
CA ILE A 229 -13.21 7.74 -4.38
C ILE A 229 -11.82 7.09 -4.45
N TYR A 230 -11.00 7.56 -5.38
CA TYR A 230 -9.62 7.12 -5.59
C TYR A 230 -8.68 8.30 -5.34
N PRO A 231 -8.40 8.62 -4.06
CA PRO A 231 -7.52 9.74 -3.74
C PRO A 231 -6.15 9.55 -4.41
N PRO A 232 -5.55 10.65 -4.90
CA PRO A 232 -4.23 10.62 -5.49
C PRO A 232 -3.20 10.22 -4.42
N ILE A 233 -2.02 9.85 -4.86
CA ILE A 233 -0.90 9.56 -3.97
C ILE A 233 -0.59 10.80 -3.13
N GLU A 234 -0.55 10.67 -1.81
CA GLU A 234 -0.32 11.80 -0.90
C GLU A 234 1.11 12.33 -0.97
N GLN A 235 2.09 11.44 -1.13
CA GLN A 235 3.51 11.78 -1.15
C GLN A 235 4.27 10.97 -2.20
N LEU A 236 4.80 11.68 -3.18
CA LEU A 236 5.76 11.18 -4.15
C LEU A 236 7.20 11.51 -3.71
N ILE A 237 8.14 10.70 -4.18
CA ILE A 237 9.58 10.94 -4.07
C ILE A 237 10.25 10.75 -5.42
N ILE A 238 11.45 11.32 -5.55
CA ILE A 238 12.31 11.14 -6.73
C ILE A 238 13.60 10.47 -6.30
N GLN A 239 13.99 9.45 -7.04
CA GLN A 239 15.26 8.75 -6.88
C GLN A 239 16.06 8.84 -8.19
N GLU A 240 17.36 9.06 -8.11
CA GLU A 240 18.30 8.89 -9.22
C GLU A 240 18.36 7.41 -9.60
N LEU A 241 18.33 7.14 -10.91
CA LEU A 241 18.57 5.82 -11.48
C LEU A 241 20.03 5.74 -11.96
N LEU A 242 20.83 4.92 -11.29
CA LEU A 242 22.22 4.67 -11.65
C LEU A 242 22.32 3.72 -12.85
N ASP A 243 23.47 3.72 -13.51
CA ASP A 243 23.72 2.90 -14.72
C ASP A 243 23.66 1.38 -14.44
N ASP A 244 23.88 0.96 -13.19
CA ASP A 244 23.75 -0.44 -12.74
C ASP A 244 22.30 -0.82 -12.38
N GLY A 245 21.35 0.12 -12.51
CA GLY A 245 19.94 -0.04 -12.18
C GLY A 245 19.60 0.20 -10.71
N ALA A 246 20.57 0.53 -9.87
CA ALA A 246 20.30 0.91 -8.49
C ALA A 246 19.55 2.26 -8.43
N ARG A 247 18.70 2.40 -7.41
CA ARG A 247 17.98 3.62 -7.10
C ARG A 247 18.56 4.24 -5.85
N VAL A 248 18.90 5.52 -5.92
CA VAL A 248 19.37 6.30 -4.76
C VAL A 248 18.58 7.59 -4.68
N ASP A 249 18.31 8.09 -3.48
CA ASP A 249 17.57 9.34 -3.33
C ASP A 249 18.33 10.48 -4.02
N VAL A 250 17.60 11.39 -4.68
CA VAL A 250 18.23 12.59 -5.26
C VAL A 250 18.86 13.45 -4.16
N LEU A 251 19.88 14.24 -4.50
CA LEU A 251 20.67 14.99 -3.50
C LEU A 251 19.81 15.87 -2.58
N ASP A 252 18.80 16.53 -3.14
CA ASP A 252 17.87 17.36 -2.39
C ASP A 252 17.08 16.54 -1.35
N LEU A 253 16.66 15.30 -1.69
CA LEU A 253 15.96 14.40 -0.77
C LEU A 253 16.87 13.83 0.32
N GLN A 254 18.13 13.51 -0.01
CA GLN A 254 19.11 12.99 0.96
C GLN A 254 19.39 13.95 2.14
N ARG A 255 19.12 15.25 1.96
CA ARG A 255 19.37 16.30 2.96
C ARG A 255 18.20 16.55 3.90
N VAL A 256 17.07 15.87 3.69
CA VAL A 256 15.82 16.16 4.39
C VAL A 256 15.40 14.95 5.22
N GLY A 257 15.03 15.20 6.49
CA GLY A 257 14.48 14.17 7.37
C GLY A 257 13.01 13.88 7.05
N GLY A 258 12.51 12.69 7.39
CA GLY A 258 11.19 12.21 6.95
C GLY A 258 10.02 13.19 7.14
N ASN A 259 9.90 13.85 8.30
CA ASN A 259 8.81 14.81 8.56
C ASN A 259 8.96 16.14 7.80
N ASP A 260 10.17 16.42 7.33
CA ASP A 260 10.56 17.66 6.68
C ASP A 260 10.48 17.53 5.14
N ILE A 261 10.26 16.31 4.62
CA ILE A 261 10.19 16.02 3.16
C ILE A 261 9.19 16.94 2.45
N PRO A 262 7.90 17.04 2.86
CA PRO A 262 6.95 17.91 2.18
C PRO A 262 7.39 19.38 2.17
N THR A 263 8.06 19.83 3.24
CA THR A 263 8.40 21.25 3.40
C THR A 263 9.61 21.68 2.56
N PHE A 264 10.66 20.86 2.49
CA PHE A 264 11.92 21.25 1.84
C PHE A 264 12.18 20.56 0.50
N PHE A 265 11.68 19.34 0.34
CA PHE A 265 11.77 18.62 -0.93
C PHE A 265 10.49 18.75 -1.76
N GLY A 266 9.33 18.81 -1.10
CA GLY A 266 8.02 18.79 -1.73
C GLY A 266 7.54 17.36 -2.00
N GLY A 267 6.83 17.19 -3.12
CA GLY A 267 6.28 15.91 -3.56
C GLY A 267 5.00 15.50 -2.87
N ASP A 268 4.50 16.29 -1.93
CA ASP A 268 3.15 16.16 -1.40
C ASP A 268 2.11 16.60 -2.44
N PHE A 269 0.92 16.04 -2.32
CA PHE A 269 -0.21 16.43 -3.16
C PHE A 269 -0.68 17.84 -2.80
N GLU A 270 -0.63 18.73 -3.78
CA GLU A 270 -1.09 20.11 -3.66
C GLU A 270 -2.35 20.35 -4.51
N LEU A 271 -3.31 21.07 -3.96
CA LEU A 271 -4.41 21.70 -4.69
C LEU A 271 -4.24 23.21 -4.62
N ASP A 272 -4.10 23.85 -5.78
CA ASP A 272 -4.11 25.31 -5.90
C ASP A 272 -5.56 25.80 -5.95
N ASP A 273 -6.02 26.39 -4.85
CA ASP A 273 -7.38 26.92 -4.72
C ASP A 273 -7.69 28.06 -5.71
N GLU A 274 -6.68 28.79 -6.20
CA GLU A 274 -6.87 29.90 -7.14
C GLU A 274 -6.99 29.43 -8.59
N SER A 275 -6.09 28.54 -9.03
CA SER A 275 -6.10 28.03 -10.39
C SER A 275 -6.95 26.77 -10.58
N GLY A 276 -7.33 26.11 -9.48
CA GLY A 276 -7.96 24.80 -9.47
C GLY A 276 -7.03 23.69 -9.93
N LEU A 277 -5.74 23.94 -10.13
CA LEU A 277 -4.78 22.92 -10.56
C LEU A 277 -4.34 22.08 -9.37
N ALA A 278 -4.26 20.77 -9.57
CA ALA A 278 -3.74 19.84 -8.57
C ALA A 278 -2.50 19.14 -9.10
N GLY A 279 -1.56 18.79 -8.24
CA GLY A 279 -0.32 18.14 -8.67
C GLY A 279 0.74 18.05 -7.59
N TYR A 280 1.99 17.98 -8.05
CA TYR A 280 3.18 17.79 -7.23
C TYR A 280 4.29 18.73 -7.68
N ARG A 281 5.06 19.23 -6.72
CA ARG A 281 6.24 20.08 -6.94
C ARG A 281 7.42 19.49 -6.20
N PHE A 282 8.57 19.42 -6.85
CA PHE A 282 9.79 18.89 -6.24
C PHE A 282 10.95 19.87 -6.41
N THR A 283 11.66 20.12 -5.32
CA THR A 283 12.95 20.81 -5.38
C THR A 283 14.03 19.82 -5.78
N ILE A 284 14.68 20.07 -6.92
CA ILE A 284 15.78 19.25 -7.46
C ILE A 284 16.99 20.13 -7.84
N THR A 285 17.22 21.18 -7.05
CA THR A 285 18.21 22.22 -7.32
C THR A 285 19.61 21.64 -7.33
N GLU A 286 19.94 20.92 -6.26
CA GLU A 286 21.28 20.36 -6.10
C GLU A 286 21.52 19.17 -7.02
N HIS A 287 20.48 18.36 -7.19
CA HIS A 287 20.55 17.24 -8.10
C HIS A 287 20.76 17.71 -9.55
N LEU A 288 20.01 18.72 -10.01
CA LEU A 288 20.23 19.31 -11.35
C LEU A 288 21.65 19.87 -11.50
N GLN A 289 22.18 20.55 -10.47
CA GLN A 289 23.56 21.04 -10.49
C GLN A 289 24.59 19.90 -10.62
N SER A 290 24.37 18.77 -9.92
CA SER A 290 25.21 17.57 -10.00
C SER A 290 25.14 16.91 -11.39
N VAL A 291 23.94 16.87 -11.99
CA VAL A 291 23.76 16.38 -13.37
C VAL A 291 24.55 17.22 -14.37
N LEU A 292 24.51 18.56 -14.24
CA LEU A 292 25.29 19.46 -15.10
C LEU A 292 26.80 19.33 -14.89
N ALA A 293 27.25 19.01 -13.67
CA ALA A 293 28.64 18.74 -13.35
C ALA A 293 29.11 17.33 -13.82
N GLY A 294 28.19 16.46 -14.25
CA GLY A 294 28.47 15.09 -14.65
C GLY A 294 28.70 14.12 -13.49
N SER A 295 28.30 14.48 -12.27
CA SER A 295 28.43 13.63 -11.08
C SER A 295 27.16 12.86 -10.72
N SER A 296 26.03 13.14 -11.36
CA SER A 296 24.77 12.39 -11.27
C SER A 296 24.22 12.06 -12.66
N THR A 297 23.40 11.02 -12.76
CA THR A 297 22.73 10.64 -14.01
C THR A 297 21.57 11.57 -14.34
N LYS A 298 21.18 11.62 -15.61
CA LYS A 298 19.99 12.38 -16.07
C LYS A 298 18.68 11.65 -15.80
N LYS A 299 18.72 10.40 -15.34
CA LYS A 299 17.57 9.51 -15.23
C LYS A 299 17.10 9.45 -13.80
N MET A 300 15.81 9.71 -13.60
CA MET A 300 15.17 9.72 -12.31
C MET A 300 13.91 8.85 -12.34
N ILE A 301 13.62 8.22 -11.21
CA ILE A 301 12.40 7.46 -10.98
C ILE A 301 11.54 8.23 -9.99
N ILE A 302 10.27 8.42 -10.34
CA ILE A 302 9.26 8.98 -9.44
C ILE A 302 8.39 7.83 -8.94
N SER A 303 8.24 7.72 -7.62
CA SER A 303 7.50 6.67 -6.95
C SER A 303 6.74 7.19 -5.72
N ASN A 304 5.72 6.47 -5.26
CA ASN A 304 5.09 6.74 -3.96
C ASN A 304 6.10 6.47 -2.82
N LEU A 305 6.21 7.37 -1.84
CA LEU A 305 7.00 7.13 -0.63
C LEU A 305 6.54 5.85 0.10
N TYR A 306 5.22 5.60 0.12
CA TYR A 306 4.58 4.46 0.77
C TYR A 306 4.16 3.37 -0.25
N LYS A 307 4.96 3.17 -1.31
CA LYS A 307 4.63 2.25 -2.43
C LYS A 307 4.22 0.84 -1.98
N GLY A 308 4.79 0.32 -0.88
CA GLY A 308 4.47 -1.02 -0.38
C GLY A 308 3.23 -1.12 0.52
N ALA A 309 2.68 0.02 0.97
CA ALA A 309 1.67 0.06 2.04
C ALA A 309 0.35 0.71 1.63
N GLN A 310 0.36 1.61 0.64
CA GLN A 310 -0.84 2.29 0.15
C GLN A 310 -1.15 1.82 -1.28
N PRO A 311 -2.41 1.57 -1.67
CA PRO A 311 -2.83 1.20 -3.03
C PRO A 311 -3.03 2.42 -3.96
N SER A 312 -2.66 3.61 -3.49
CA SER A 312 -2.93 4.86 -4.19
C SER A 312 -2.28 4.91 -5.57
N ARG A 313 -3.00 5.56 -6.50
CA ARG A 313 -2.58 5.80 -7.87
C ARG A 313 -2.82 7.27 -8.25
N SER A 314 -1.99 7.77 -9.15
CA SER A 314 -2.17 9.09 -9.76
C SER A 314 -1.95 8.97 -11.28
N ILE A 315 -2.68 9.77 -12.04
CA ILE A 315 -2.45 9.97 -13.47
C ILE A 315 -1.99 11.41 -13.63
N LEU A 316 -0.83 11.63 -14.23
CA LEU A 316 -0.22 12.95 -14.38
C LEU A 316 -0.12 13.32 -15.86
N TYR A 317 -0.10 14.61 -16.15
CA TYR A 317 0.20 15.11 -17.48
C TYR A 317 1.70 14.98 -17.77
N GLY A 318 2.04 14.32 -18.87
CA GLY A 318 3.42 14.19 -19.36
C GLY A 318 3.85 15.36 -20.25
N LYS A 319 5.02 15.25 -20.90
CA LYS A 319 5.63 16.36 -21.66
C LYS A 319 4.78 16.85 -22.85
N SER A 320 3.95 15.98 -23.43
CA SER A 320 3.16 16.30 -24.62
C SER A 320 1.78 16.90 -24.31
N ALA A 321 1.47 17.15 -23.03
CA ALA A 321 0.13 17.55 -22.57
C ALA A 321 -0.20 19.06 -22.66
N ASN A 322 0.24 19.73 -23.72
CA ASN A 322 0.00 21.17 -23.97
C ASN A 322 0.22 22.03 -22.70
N ALA A 323 -0.77 22.84 -22.30
CA ALA A 323 -0.64 23.85 -21.24
C ALA A 323 -0.31 23.28 -19.86
N LEU A 324 -0.70 22.02 -19.59
CA LEU A 324 -0.55 21.35 -18.29
C LEU A 324 0.57 20.30 -18.26
N SER A 325 1.41 20.29 -19.30
CA SER A 325 2.59 19.43 -19.38
C SER A 325 3.50 19.51 -18.15
N ALA A 326 4.18 18.40 -17.86
CA ALA A 326 5.27 18.35 -16.91
C ALA A 326 6.34 19.40 -17.27
N LYS A 327 6.82 20.15 -16.26
CA LYS A 327 7.74 21.28 -16.47
C LYS A 327 8.87 21.26 -15.46
N LEU A 328 10.08 21.57 -15.92
CA LEU A 328 11.20 21.93 -15.07
C LEU A 328 11.37 23.44 -15.11
N LYS A 329 11.16 24.12 -13.98
CA LYS A 329 11.43 25.55 -13.82
C LYS A 329 12.82 25.72 -13.23
N VAL A 330 13.65 26.55 -13.86
CA VAL A 330 15.04 26.76 -13.42
C VAL A 330 15.33 28.24 -13.30
N THR A 331 15.85 28.64 -12.15
CA THR A 331 16.48 29.94 -11.92
C THR A 331 17.98 29.72 -11.82
N TYR A 332 18.75 30.39 -12.69
CA TYR A 332 20.19 30.19 -12.78
C TYR A 332 20.93 31.52 -13.00
N SER A 333 22.23 31.50 -12.73
CA SER A 333 23.14 32.60 -13.00
C SER A 333 24.23 32.13 -13.95
N ASN A 334 24.46 32.90 -15.01
CA ASN A 334 25.55 32.65 -15.94
C ASN A 334 26.86 33.02 -15.27
N ILE A 335 27.82 32.10 -15.29
CA ILE A 335 29.20 32.41 -14.94
C ILE A 335 29.86 32.88 -16.24
N ASN A 336 30.12 34.19 -16.36
CA ASN A 336 30.85 34.76 -17.49
C ASN A 336 32.32 34.34 -17.51
#